data_AF-A0A930Z5F9-F1
#
_entry.id   AF-A0A930Z5F9-F1
#
_cell.length_a   1.000
_cell.length_b   1.000
_cell.length_c   1.000
_cell.angle_alpha   90.00
_cell.angle_beta   90.00
_cell.angle_gamma   90.00
#
_symmetry.space_group_name_H-M   'P 1'
#
loop_
_entity.id
_entity.type
_entity.pdbx_description
1 polymer ?
#
loop_
_entity_poly.entity_id
_entity_poly.type
_entity_poly.pdbx_seq_one_letter_code
_entity_poly.pdbx_strand_id
1 'polypeptide(L)'
;MPRANPGPFEPIVYLIQSPVFYRVVGLGGFALFTIVALAIAAAHGFGYLLAGLILFAANWYDMSYSICRRCRFYGTWHCAGQGMLVARMFSPLNDAIGEWRMRLHFLLTAIVLVYGLYWVWHFPALGILFTLWLPIAGLSATSPGGFSWRARPAVG
;
A
#
# COMPACT_ATOMS: atom_id res chain seq x y z
N MET A 1 19.77 -13.08 8.79
CA MET A 1 20.97 -13.55 8.06
C MET A 1 21.19 -12.62 6.88
N PRO A 2 22.34 -11.95 6.75
CA PRO A 2 22.69 -11.25 5.51
C PRO A 2 22.84 -12.30 4.42
N ARG A 3 22.22 -12.10 3.25
CA ARG A 3 22.42 -13.02 2.12
C ARG A 3 23.85 -12.87 1.62
N ALA A 4 24.55 -13.99 1.47
CA ALA A 4 25.99 -14.04 1.23
C ALA A 4 26.41 -13.72 -0.22
N ASN A 5 25.49 -13.30 -1.10
CA ASN A 5 25.86 -12.92 -2.47
C ASN A 5 24.81 -11.98 -3.10
N PRO A 6 25.04 -10.66 -3.10
CA PRO A 6 24.12 -9.73 -3.73
C PRO A 6 24.14 -9.89 -5.25
N GLY A 7 23.00 -10.28 -5.84
CA GLY A 7 22.85 -10.24 -7.29
C GLY A 7 23.06 -8.82 -7.86
N PRO A 8 23.30 -8.65 -9.16
CA PRO A 8 23.63 -7.34 -9.76
C PRO A 8 22.57 -6.25 -9.53
N PHE A 9 21.33 -6.64 -9.20
CA PHE A 9 20.22 -5.74 -8.91
C PHE A 9 19.96 -5.51 -7.40
N GLU A 10 20.65 -6.22 -6.50
CA GLU A 10 20.44 -6.07 -5.05
C GLU A 10 20.70 -4.64 -4.53
N PRO A 11 21.73 -3.89 -4.98
CA PRO A 11 21.93 -2.51 -4.53
C PRO A 11 20.72 -1.60 -4.80
N ILE A 12 20.06 -1.81 -5.95
CA ILE A 12 18.87 -1.05 -6.36
C ILE A 12 17.68 -1.46 -5.49
N VAL A 13 17.52 -2.76 -5.21
CA VAL A 13 16.46 -3.27 -4.33
C VAL A 13 16.60 -2.71 -2.91
N TYR A 14 17.81 -2.64 -2.35
CA TYR A 14 18.02 -2.04 -1.01
C TYR A 14 17.70 -0.54 -0.97
N LEU A 15 17.97 0.20 -2.05
CA LEU A 15 17.61 1.62 -2.15
C LEU A 15 16.08 1.80 -2.18
N ILE A 16 15.39 0.99 -3.00
CA ILE A 16 13.92 1.01 -3.17
C ILE A 16 13.21 0.58 -1.87
N GLN A 17 13.79 -0.36 -1.13
CA GLN A 17 13.23 -0.87 0.13
C GLN A 17 13.59 0.00 1.35
N SER A 18 14.14 1.21 1.13
CA SER A 18 14.41 2.15 2.22
C SER A 18 13.13 2.82 2.73
N PRO A 19 13.07 3.20 4.03
CA PRO A 19 11.88 3.86 4.59
C PRO A 19 11.54 5.19 3.90
N VAL A 20 12.55 5.93 3.45
CA VAL A 20 12.36 7.20 2.73
C VAL A 20 11.74 6.95 1.37
N PHE A 21 12.26 5.97 0.62
CA PHE A 21 11.74 5.63 -0.71
C PHE A 21 10.29 5.13 -0.64
N TYR A 22 9.96 4.24 0.30
CA TYR A 22 8.57 3.79 0.49
C TYR A 22 7.62 4.95 0.81
N ARG A 23 8.04 5.93 1.62
CA ARG A 23 7.19 7.10 1.97
C ARG A 23 6.97 8.01 0.78
N VAL A 24 8.04 8.38 0.08
CA VAL A 24 7.98 9.36 -0.99
C VAL A 24 7.38 8.75 -2.25
N VAL A 25 7.87 7.58 -2.65
CA VAL A 25 7.49 6.94 -3.91
C VAL A 25 6.28 6.03 -3.71
N GLY A 26 6.31 5.13 -2.74
CA GLY A 26 5.19 4.21 -2.47
C GLY A 26 3.93 4.97 -2.04
N LEU A 27 3.95 5.58 -0.86
CA LEU A 27 2.78 6.27 -0.31
C LEU A 27 2.47 7.59 -0.99
N GLY A 28 3.50 8.40 -1.27
CA GLY A 28 3.33 9.67 -1.98
C GLY A 28 2.75 9.46 -3.38
N GLY A 29 3.23 8.43 -4.11
CA GLY A 29 2.64 8.04 -5.38
C GLY A 29 1.20 7.55 -5.24
N PHE A 30 0.89 6.71 -4.25
CA PHE A 30 -0.49 6.25 -4.03
C PHE A 30 -1.46 7.41 -3.77
N ALA A 31 -1.08 8.36 -2.90
CA ALA A 31 -1.86 9.56 -2.64
C ALA A 31 -2.02 10.43 -3.89
N LEU A 32 -0.91 10.73 -4.58
CA LEU A 32 -0.91 11.54 -5.80
C LEU A 32 -1.84 10.94 -6.86
N PHE A 33 -1.65 9.66 -7.18
CA PHE A 33 -2.43 9.01 -8.22
C PHE A 33 -3.90 8.81 -7.83
N THR A 34 -4.21 8.63 -6.55
CA THR A 34 -5.60 8.65 -6.07
C THR A 34 -6.24 10.01 -6.32
N ILE A 35 -5.56 11.10 -5.96
CA ILE A 35 -6.07 12.47 -6.18
C ILE A 35 -6.29 12.72 -7.67
N VAL A 36 -5.31 12.38 -8.50
CA VAL A 36 -5.39 12.54 -9.96
C VAL A 36 -6.54 11.72 -10.53
N ALA A 37 -6.68 10.44 -10.16
CA ALA A 37 -7.77 9.59 -10.64
C ALA A 37 -9.14 10.14 -10.23
N LEU A 38 -9.30 10.60 -8.99
CA LEU A 38 -10.56 11.20 -8.51
C LEU A 38 -10.86 12.52 -9.22
N ALA A 39 -9.85 13.36 -9.51
CA ALA A 39 -10.02 14.60 -10.25
C ALA A 39 -10.50 14.32 -11.70
N ILE A 40 -9.89 13.35 -12.38
CA ILE A 40 -10.31 12.95 -13.73
C ILE A 40 -11.73 12.36 -13.70
N ALA A 41 -12.02 11.48 -12.72
CA ALA A 41 -13.36 10.91 -12.53
C ALA A 41 -14.42 12.00 -12.30
N ALA A 42 -14.12 12.99 -11.46
CA ALA A 42 -15.00 14.11 -11.17
C ALA A 42 -15.32 14.93 -12.42
N ALA A 43 -14.33 15.13 -13.31
CA ALA A 43 -14.53 15.81 -14.59
C ALA A 43 -15.49 15.06 -15.54
N HIS A 44 -15.66 13.73 -15.36
CA HIS A 44 -16.58 12.91 -16.15
C HIS A 44 -17.94 12.70 -15.47
N GLY A 45 -18.06 13.04 -14.19
CA GLY A 45 -19.33 12.99 -13.47
C GLY A 45 -19.20 12.76 -11.97
N PHE A 46 -20.12 13.37 -11.20
CA PHE A 46 -20.16 13.24 -9.75
C PHE A 46 -20.30 11.78 -9.28
N GLY A 47 -21.06 10.95 -10.01
CA GLY A 47 -21.23 9.53 -9.69
C GLY A 47 -19.92 8.76 -9.68
N TYR A 48 -19.00 9.07 -10.60
CA TYR A 48 -17.68 8.44 -10.64
C TYR A 48 -16.82 8.87 -9.47
N LEU A 49 -16.75 10.19 -9.18
CA LEU A 49 -16.07 10.69 -7.99
C LEU A 49 -16.57 9.98 -6.72
N LEU A 50 -17.88 9.89 -6.55
CA LEU A 50 -18.49 9.25 -5.38
C LEU A 50 -18.12 7.76 -5.30
N ALA A 51 -18.18 7.03 -6.41
CA ALA A 51 -17.74 5.64 -6.46
C ALA A 51 -16.27 5.48 -6.06
N GLY A 52 -15.38 6.35 -6.57
CA GLY A 52 -13.97 6.35 -6.20
C GLY A 52 -13.74 6.64 -4.72
N LEU A 53 -14.44 7.61 -4.15
CA LEU A 53 -14.36 7.93 -2.72
C LEU A 53 -14.83 6.76 -1.84
N ILE A 54 -15.93 6.10 -2.22
CA ILE A 54 -16.46 4.93 -1.51
C ILE A 54 -15.45 3.77 -1.57
N LEU A 55 -14.88 3.48 -2.75
CA LEU A 55 -13.87 2.44 -2.92
C LEU A 55 -12.62 2.72 -2.07
N PHE A 56 -12.13 3.96 -2.10
CA PHE A 56 -10.97 4.36 -1.31
C PHE A 56 -11.24 4.26 0.20
N ALA A 57 -12.40 4.73 0.66
CA ALA A 57 -12.81 4.63 2.06
C ALA A 57 -12.97 3.18 2.51
N ALA A 58 -13.59 2.32 1.68
CA ALA A 58 -13.75 0.90 1.96
C ALA A 58 -12.40 0.18 2.02
N ASN A 59 -11.49 0.46 1.09
CA ASN A 59 -10.14 -0.08 1.12
C ASN A 59 -9.39 0.40 2.36
N TRP A 60 -9.38 1.70 2.64
CA TRP A 60 -8.75 2.28 3.83
C TRP A 60 -9.26 1.64 5.13
N TYR A 61 -10.57 1.49 5.25
CA TYR A 61 -11.20 0.83 6.39
C TYR A 61 -10.77 -0.64 6.47
N ASP A 62 -10.76 -1.36 5.34
CA ASP A 62 -10.25 -2.74 5.32
C ASP A 62 -8.80 -2.82 5.78
N MET A 63 -7.89 -2.05 5.17
CA MET A 63 -6.46 -2.01 5.50
C MET A 63 -6.27 -1.76 7.01
N SER A 64 -7.06 -0.83 7.56
CA SER A 64 -7.02 -0.48 8.98
C SER A 64 -7.40 -1.66 9.88
N TYR A 65 -8.37 -2.49 9.48
CA TYR A 65 -8.80 -3.66 10.25
C TYR A 65 -7.97 -4.93 9.96
N SER A 66 -7.31 -5.02 8.80
CA SER A 66 -6.62 -6.22 8.34
C SER A 66 -5.10 -6.13 8.50
N ILE A 67 -4.41 -5.47 7.58
CA ILE A 67 -2.95 -5.49 7.47
C ILE A 67 -2.29 -4.49 8.42
N CYS A 68 -2.84 -3.27 8.56
CA CYS A 68 -2.19 -2.20 9.32
C CYS A 68 -1.95 -2.59 10.78
N ARG A 69 -2.97 -3.13 11.46
CA ARG A 69 -2.93 -3.52 12.88
C ARG A 69 -1.95 -4.63 13.20
N ARG A 70 -1.52 -5.35 12.17
CA ARG A 70 -0.68 -6.52 12.33
C ARG A 70 0.73 -6.23 11.89
N CYS A 71 0.92 -5.36 10.88
CA CYS A 71 2.22 -4.93 10.40
C CYS A 71 3.20 -4.74 11.57
N ARG A 72 4.42 -5.28 11.48
CA ARG A 72 5.45 -5.11 12.55
C ARG A 72 5.77 -3.64 12.87
N PHE A 73 5.33 -2.75 11.99
CA PHE A 73 5.44 -1.31 12.09
C PHE A 73 4.16 -0.62 12.57
N TYR A 74 3.13 -1.37 13.00
CA TYR A 74 1.87 -0.82 13.49
C TYR A 74 2.09 0.13 14.65
N GLY A 75 1.40 1.27 14.65
CA GLY A 75 1.60 2.33 15.65
C GLY A 75 2.97 3.03 15.58
N THR A 76 3.85 2.64 14.66
CA THR A 76 5.15 3.29 14.45
C THR A 76 5.13 4.18 13.21
N TRP A 77 6.11 5.08 13.12
CA TRP A 77 6.30 5.97 11.98
C TRP A 77 6.55 5.26 10.64
N HIS A 78 6.92 3.98 10.67
CA HIS A 78 7.19 3.15 9.49
C HIS A 78 5.90 2.72 8.77
N CYS A 79 4.75 2.74 9.45
CA CYS A 79 3.44 2.48 8.84
C CYS A 79 2.76 3.78 8.36
N ALA A 80 3.55 4.87 8.25
CA ALA A 80 3.13 6.26 8.05
C ALA A 80 2.06 6.72 9.05
N GLY A 81 1.61 7.97 8.93
CA GLY A 81 0.59 8.54 9.80
C GLY A 81 -0.67 7.67 9.91
N GLN A 82 -1.01 6.89 8.88
CA GLN A 82 -2.10 5.90 8.91
C GLN A 82 -1.97 4.91 10.07
N GLY A 83 -0.83 4.22 10.20
CA GLY A 83 -0.65 3.24 11.27
C GLY A 83 -0.70 3.86 12.67
N MET A 84 -0.25 5.12 12.80
CA MET A 84 -0.33 5.88 14.05
C MET A 84 -1.77 6.33 14.36
N LEU A 85 -2.52 6.78 13.35
CA LEU A 85 -3.93 7.16 13.47
C LEU A 85 -4.80 5.94 13.81
N VAL A 86 -4.62 4.84 13.09
CA VAL A 86 -5.33 3.57 13.34
C VAL A 86 -5.00 3.02 14.72
N ALA A 87 -3.73 3.10 15.16
CA ALA A 87 -3.33 2.71 16.51
C ALA A 87 -4.04 3.48 17.62
N ARG A 88 -4.40 4.74 17.39
CA ARG A 88 -5.19 5.54 18.33
C ARG A 88 -6.69 5.24 18.26
N MET A 89 -7.21 4.85 17.10
CA MET A 89 -8.66 4.66 16.88
C MET A 89 -9.14 3.22 17.10
N PHE A 90 -8.28 2.20 16.96
CA PHE A 90 -8.71 0.80 16.83
C PHE A 90 -7.96 -0.20 17.75
N SER A 91 -7.64 0.14 19.01
CA SER A 91 -7.18 -0.85 20.01
C SER A 91 -8.36 -1.64 20.62
N PRO A 92 -8.26 -2.98 20.85
CA PRO A 92 -7.05 -3.84 20.87
C PRO A 92 -6.91 -4.83 19.70
N LEU A 93 -5.66 -5.17 19.34
CA LEU A 93 -5.29 -6.12 18.26
C LEU A 93 -6.14 -7.42 18.34
N ASN A 94 -6.74 -7.81 17.22
CA ASN A 94 -7.38 -9.12 17.10
C ASN A 94 -6.42 -10.07 16.38
N ASP A 95 -6.02 -11.14 17.08
CA ASP A 95 -4.98 -12.08 16.66
C ASP A 95 -5.48 -13.11 15.62
N ALA A 96 -6.79 -13.24 15.43
CA ALA A 96 -7.38 -14.12 14.41
C ALA A 96 -8.02 -13.31 13.25
N ILE A 97 -7.39 -13.35 12.07
CA ILE A 97 -8.00 -12.91 10.81
C ILE A 97 -8.02 -14.14 9.93
N GLY A 98 -9.22 -14.56 9.54
CA GLY A 98 -9.40 -15.67 8.62
C GLY A 98 -8.83 -15.34 7.24
N GLU A 99 -8.42 -16.37 6.50
CA GLU A 99 -7.91 -16.22 5.13
C GLU A 99 -8.84 -15.41 4.23
N TRP A 100 -10.16 -15.57 4.41
CA TRP A 100 -11.17 -14.85 3.63
C TRP A 100 -10.95 -13.34 3.67
N ARG A 101 -10.61 -12.79 4.85
CA ARG A 101 -10.45 -11.35 5.05
C ARG A 101 -9.16 -10.84 4.40
N MET A 102 -8.11 -11.67 4.36
CA MET A 102 -6.92 -11.37 3.56
C MET A 102 -7.21 -11.37 2.06
N ARG A 103 -8.03 -12.32 1.58
CA ARG A 103 -8.48 -12.33 0.18
C ARG A 103 -9.30 -11.08 -0.14
N LEU A 104 -10.22 -10.69 0.74
CA LEU A 104 -10.99 -9.45 0.60
C LEU A 104 -10.08 -8.23 0.50
N HIS A 105 -9.07 -8.13 1.36
CA HIS A 105 -8.12 -7.02 1.34
C HIS A 105 -7.42 -6.87 -0.02
N PHE A 106 -6.86 -7.98 -0.53
CA PHE A 106 -6.18 -7.96 -1.83
C PHE A 106 -7.14 -7.65 -2.98
N LEU A 107 -8.37 -8.16 -2.91
CA LEU A 107 -9.41 -7.86 -3.88
C LEU A 107 -9.79 -6.37 -3.87
N LEU A 108 -10.03 -5.78 -2.70
CA LEU A 108 -10.34 -4.35 -2.56
C LEU A 108 -9.19 -3.48 -3.05
N THR A 109 -7.96 -3.83 -2.69
CA THR A 109 -6.77 -3.14 -3.18
C THR A 109 -6.68 -3.22 -4.70
N ALA A 110 -6.87 -4.40 -5.29
CA ALA A 110 -6.87 -4.57 -6.75
C ALA A 110 -7.95 -3.74 -7.43
N ILE A 111 -9.17 -3.70 -6.89
CA ILE A 111 -10.27 -2.89 -7.43
C ILE A 111 -9.92 -1.40 -7.40
N VAL A 112 -9.35 -0.90 -6.30
CA VAL A 112 -8.90 0.51 -6.21
C VAL A 112 -7.83 0.81 -7.25
N LEU A 113 -6.86 -0.09 -7.45
CA LEU A 113 -5.80 0.09 -8.44
C LEU A 113 -6.34 0.06 -9.88
N VAL A 114 -7.26 -0.86 -10.20
CA VAL A 114 -7.92 -0.92 -11.51
C VAL A 114 -8.78 0.32 -11.76
N TYR A 115 -9.51 0.78 -10.76
CA TYR A 115 -10.27 2.04 -10.82
C TYR A 115 -9.35 3.23 -11.11
N GLY A 116 -8.25 3.35 -10.35
CA GLY A 116 -7.24 4.37 -10.56
C GLY A 116 -6.68 4.32 -11.98
N LEU A 117 -6.26 3.13 -12.41
CA LEU A 117 -5.73 2.85 -13.75
C LEU A 117 -6.69 3.31 -14.84
N TYR A 118 -7.96 2.90 -14.78
CA TYR A 118 -8.99 3.28 -15.76
C TYR A 118 -9.06 4.80 -15.94
N TRP A 119 -9.08 5.57 -14.86
CA TRP A 119 -9.18 7.02 -14.93
C TRP A 119 -7.88 7.68 -15.42
N VAL A 120 -6.72 7.29 -14.91
CA VAL A 120 -5.45 7.91 -15.33
C VAL A 120 -5.12 7.64 -16.80
N TRP A 121 -5.61 6.52 -17.37
CA TRP A 121 -5.42 6.18 -18.78
C TRP A 121 -6.20 7.06 -19.77
N HIS A 122 -7.07 7.94 -19.30
CA HIS A 122 -7.61 9.03 -20.12
C HIS A 122 -6.49 10.00 -20.57
N PHE A 123 -5.34 9.98 -19.89
CA PHE A 123 -4.12 10.69 -20.26
C PHE A 123 -2.96 9.68 -20.37
N PRO A 124 -2.55 9.27 -21.59
CA PRO A 124 -1.59 8.17 -21.78
C PRO A 124 -0.28 8.33 -20.99
N ALA A 125 0.25 9.55 -20.88
CA ALA A 125 1.46 9.81 -20.10
C ALA A 125 1.26 9.48 -18.60
N LEU A 126 0.11 9.84 -18.02
CA LEU A 126 -0.21 9.51 -16.63
C LEU A 126 -0.47 8.01 -16.45
N GLY A 127 -1.15 7.38 -17.42
CA GLY A 127 -1.36 5.92 -17.43
C GLY A 127 -0.05 5.14 -17.42
N ILE A 128 0.94 5.54 -18.23
CA ILE A 128 2.28 4.93 -18.25
C ILE A 128 2.98 5.14 -16.90
N LEU A 129 2.98 6.36 -16.37
CA LEU A 129 3.61 6.66 -15.07
C LEU A 129 2.98 5.86 -13.92
N PHE A 130 1.66 5.73 -13.89
CA PHE A 130 0.96 4.91 -12.90
C PHE A 130 1.34 3.44 -13.02
N THR A 131 1.38 2.92 -14.24
CA THR A 131 1.71 1.51 -14.51
C THR A 131 3.14 1.18 -14.09
N LEU A 132 4.09 2.08 -14.32
CA LEU A 132 5.48 1.93 -13.87
C LEU A 132 5.63 2.10 -12.36
N TRP A 133 4.80 2.96 -11.75
CA TRP A 133 4.81 3.18 -10.31
C TRP A 133 4.36 1.94 -9.53
N LEU A 134 3.38 1.17 -10.01
CA LEU A 134 2.85 -0.02 -9.33
C LEU A 134 3.92 -1.04 -8.88
N PRO A 135 4.80 -1.58 -9.76
CA PRO A 135 5.84 -2.51 -9.34
C PRO A 135 6.87 -1.86 -8.42
N ILE A 136 7.19 -0.59 -8.61
CA ILE A 136 8.13 0.16 -7.75
C ILE A 136 7.55 0.29 -6.34
N ALA A 137 6.28 0.67 -6.23
CA ALA A 137 5.55 0.75 -4.97
C ALA A 137 5.47 -0.61 -4.28
N GLY A 138 5.11 -1.65 -5.02
CA GLY A 138 5.09 -3.04 -4.53
C GLY A 138 6.45 -3.48 -3.98
N LEU A 139 7.52 -3.27 -4.74
CA LEU A 139 8.89 -3.59 -4.31
C LEU A 139 9.28 -2.79 -3.06
N SER A 140 8.96 -1.49 -3.00
CA SER A 140 9.25 -0.65 -1.83
C SER A 140 8.48 -1.08 -0.57
N ALA A 141 7.31 -1.69 -0.74
CA ALA A 141 6.49 -2.22 0.35
C ALA A 141 6.97 -3.60 0.85
N THR A 142 7.74 -4.34 0.03
CA THR A 142 8.34 -5.61 0.45
C THR A 142 9.62 -5.36 1.23
N SER A 143 9.69 -5.80 2.48
CA SER A 143 10.94 -5.80 3.25
C SER A 143 11.57 -7.20 3.23
N PRO A 144 12.92 -7.33 3.18
CA PRO A 144 13.62 -8.61 3.30
C PRO A 144 13.30 -9.40 4.57
N GLY A 145 12.75 -8.74 5.61
CA GLY A 145 12.32 -9.37 6.87
C GLY A 145 10.88 -9.86 6.91
N GLY A 146 10.12 -9.72 5.82
CA GLY A 146 8.72 -10.17 5.70
C GLY A 146 7.70 -9.39 6.56
N PHE A 147 6.41 -9.58 6.26
CA PHE A 147 5.27 -9.05 7.02
C PHE A 147 4.98 -9.88 8.28
N SER A 148 6.02 -10.21 9.07
CA SER A 148 5.84 -11.00 10.28
C SER A 148 5.71 -10.09 11.50
N TRP A 149 4.55 -10.12 12.15
CA TRP A 149 4.24 -9.46 13.43
C TRP A 149 5.07 -10.00 14.59
N ARG A 150 5.67 -11.18 14.39
CA ARG A 150 6.76 -11.70 15.21
C ARG A 150 7.98 -11.65 14.31
N ALA A 151 8.91 -10.74 14.58
CA ALA A 151 10.29 -11.15 14.41
C ALA A 151 10.40 -12.44 15.24
N ARG A 152 10.38 -13.61 14.59
CA ARG A 152 10.83 -14.81 15.28
C ARG A 152 12.22 -14.43 15.79
N PRO A 153 12.51 -14.58 17.08
CA PRO A 153 13.89 -14.53 17.54
C PRO A 153 14.70 -15.38 16.56
N ALA A 154 15.85 -14.88 16.13
CA ALA A 154 16.76 -15.69 15.34
C ALA A 154 16.92 -17.02 16.06
N VAL A 155 16.42 -18.09 15.44
CA VAL A 155 16.60 -19.43 15.98
C VAL A 155 17.99 -19.83 15.55
N GLY A 156 18.95 -19.76 16.47
CA GLY A 156 20.35 -20.12 16.28
C GLY A 156 21.21 -18.99 15.74
#